data_AF-A0A3D1PUD6-F1
#
_entry.id   AF-A0A3D1PUD6-F1
#
_cell.length_a   1.000
_cell.length_b   1.000
_cell.length_c   1.000
_cell.angle_alpha   90.00
_cell.angle_beta   90.00
_cell.angle_gamma   90.00
#
_symmetry.space_group_name_H-M   'P 1'
#
loop_
_entity.id
_entity.type
_entity.pdbx_description
1 polymer ?
#
loop_
_entity_poly.entity_id
_entity_poly.type
_entity_poly.pdbx_seq_one_letter_code
_entity_poly.pdbx_strand_id
1 'polypeptide(L)'
;MKVCYTAGQVKKLENCFSVSTNAVEIRIWFLTDDILRIRAGFDGDWDEASYSLTMTAWDSRTDELMKDCRKRVQTAAAELTDGDKQAVIQGSRLKVVVEKAPFRIMVYDKDGSLLHADIPDLAYREDSNHRRMHASQIEADDCFYGFGEKSGEINKAEKYMNMAPGDAMGYNAKETDSLYKHIPFYIKLNRGTKQAVGYFYHNTAECDFNMGREKRNYWHRYSTYRTDAGDVDLFLIAGPSIRDIIERYTDLTGKSVMLPKAALGYLGSSMYYPELPENSDDAVLEFIDTTHEEDIPVDGFQLSSGYCAVETEQGIKRCTFTWNNKRFKDPADWFAQMVKRGILVSPNIKPGMLLVHPLLEEMKAKDMFLPASDDNAGVDGLAVGTWWGGPGLFVDFTKQSTREHWKQYIKDALLRYGCRSLWNDNCEYDSMVDKDAKVYFEGKGSTIGTMKPVMSNLMCQLSNEAIEEYDPNCRPFSVCRSGHAGIQRYAQVWAGDNLTHWDTLKYNIATILGMALCG
;
A
#
# COMPACT_ATOMS: atom_id res chain seq x y z
N MET A 1 -3.04 14.92 -24.19
CA MET A 1 -2.49 16.12 -23.53
C MET A 1 -3.61 17.06 -23.14
N LYS A 2 -3.76 17.29 -21.84
CA LYS A 2 -4.74 18.20 -21.23
C LYS A 2 -3.98 19.09 -20.26
N VAL A 3 -4.22 20.40 -20.29
CA VAL A 3 -3.57 21.34 -19.37
C VAL A 3 -4.62 22.32 -18.86
N CYS A 4 -4.74 22.42 -17.54
CA CYS A 4 -5.67 23.34 -16.87
C CYS A 4 -5.03 24.74 -16.76
N TYR A 5 -5.24 25.59 -17.77
CA TYR A 5 -4.75 26.97 -17.80
C TYR A 5 -5.74 27.96 -17.20
N THR A 6 -7.03 27.68 -17.34
CA THR A 6 -8.11 28.56 -16.88
C THR A 6 -9.23 27.77 -16.21
N ALA A 7 -9.93 28.41 -15.28
CA ALA A 7 -11.19 27.93 -14.71
C ALA A 7 -12.35 28.87 -15.01
N GLY A 8 -13.51 28.28 -15.26
CA GLY A 8 -14.78 28.96 -15.42
C GLY A 8 -15.55 29.00 -14.11
N GLN A 9 -16.83 28.64 -14.16
CA GLN A 9 -17.73 28.66 -13.01
C GLN A 9 -17.33 27.60 -11.97
N VAL A 10 -17.45 27.97 -10.69
CA VAL A 10 -17.43 27.02 -9.58
C VAL A 10 -18.87 26.78 -9.13
N LYS A 11 -19.25 25.51 -8.93
CA LYS A 11 -20.61 25.12 -8.56
C LYS A 11 -20.60 24.29 -7.28
N LYS A 12 -21.54 24.54 -6.38
CA LYS A 12 -21.82 23.65 -5.26
C LYS A 12 -22.65 22.46 -5.76
N LEU A 13 -22.16 21.25 -5.53
CA LEU A 13 -22.87 19.99 -5.68
C LEU A 13 -23.32 19.51 -4.29
N GLU A 14 -23.96 18.35 -4.21
CA GLU A 14 -24.51 17.81 -2.94
C GLU A 14 -23.44 17.72 -1.83
N ASN A 15 -22.31 17.06 -2.13
CA ASN A 15 -21.24 16.80 -1.16
C ASN A 15 -19.90 17.48 -1.52
N CYS A 16 -19.84 18.29 -2.58
CA CYS A 16 -18.57 18.88 -3.03
C CYS A 16 -18.77 20.16 -3.85
N PHE A 17 -17.67 20.73 -4.31
CA PHE A 17 -17.65 21.87 -5.22
C PHE A 17 -16.95 21.45 -6.52
N SER A 18 -17.61 21.66 -7.65
CA SER A 18 -17.06 21.41 -8.97
C SER A 18 -16.46 22.68 -9.55
N VAL A 19 -15.21 22.63 -9.96
CA VAL A 19 -14.48 23.64 -10.71
C VAL A 19 -14.39 23.18 -12.16
N SER A 20 -15.06 23.90 -13.07
CA SER A 20 -14.92 23.63 -14.49
C SER A 20 -13.65 24.29 -15.01
N THR A 21 -12.61 23.51 -15.35
CA THR A 21 -11.44 24.06 -16.05
C THR A 21 -11.64 24.03 -17.56
N ASN A 22 -10.69 24.58 -18.32
CA ASN A 22 -10.66 24.45 -19.78
C ASN A 22 -10.35 23.02 -20.27
N ALA A 23 -9.97 22.09 -19.39
CA ALA A 23 -9.48 20.77 -19.78
C ALA A 23 -10.18 19.61 -19.07
N VAL A 24 -10.37 19.70 -17.74
CA VAL A 24 -11.01 18.67 -16.91
C VAL A 24 -11.89 19.29 -15.82
N GLU A 25 -12.84 18.53 -15.32
CA GLU A 25 -13.57 18.89 -14.08
C GLU A 25 -12.68 18.55 -12.87
N ILE A 26 -12.56 19.49 -11.93
CA ILE A 26 -11.90 19.27 -10.64
C ILE A 26 -12.95 19.40 -9.55
N ARG A 27 -13.05 18.39 -8.69
CA ARG A 27 -13.98 18.41 -7.55
C ARG A 27 -13.23 18.57 -6.24
N ILE A 28 -13.80 19.39 -5.35
CA ILE A 28 -13.24 19.75 -4.05
C ILE A 28 -14.23 19.35 -2.96
N TRP A 29 -13.83 18.46 -2.07
CA TRP A 29 -14.59 18.07 -0.89
C TRP A 29 -13.92 18.63 0.35
N PHE A 30 -14.71 19.31 1.18
CA PHE A 30 -14.38 19.56 2.58
C PHE A 30 -14.78 18.30 3.35
N LEU A 31 -13.96 17.25 3.26
CA LEU A 31 -14.30 15.94 3.83
C LEU A 31 -14.50 16.07 5.35
N THR A 32 -13.62 16.82 6.00
CA THR A 32 -13.80 17.32 7.37
C THR A 32 -13.38 18.79 7.42
N ASP A 33 -13.47 19.44 8.58
CA ASP A 33 -12.97 20.79 8.74
C ASP A 33 -11.43 20.90 8.54
N ASP A 34 -10.70 19.79 8.66
CA ASP A 34 -9.23 19.74 8.57
C ASP A 34 -8.71 18.94 7.36
N ILE A 35 -9.58 18.30 6.59
CA ILE A 35 -9.21 17.44 5.45
C ILE A 35 -9.95 17.89 4.20
N LEU A 36 -9.19 18.30 3.19
CA LEU A 36 -9.68 18.57 1.84
C LEU A 36 -9.32 17.42 0.92
N ARG A 37 -10.26 17.02 0.05
CA ARG A 37 -9.97 16.18 -1.12
C ARG A 37 -10.11 17.03 -2.37
N ILE A 38 -9.13 16.99 -3.25
CA ILE A 38 -9.13 17.64 -4.57
C ILE A 38 -8.85 16.55 -5.60
N ARG A 39 -9.86 16.21 -6.41
CA ARG A 39 -9.74 15.19 -7.47
C ARG A 39 -9.96 15.83 -8.83
N ALA A 40 -8.96 15.72 -9.70
CA ALA A 40 -9.05 16.12 -11.10
C ALA A 40 -9.42 14.90 -11.95
N GLY A 41 -10.65 14.88 -12.49
CA GLY A 41 -11.20 13.76 -13.24
C GLY A 41 -10.75 13.80 -14.71
N PHE A 42 -9.57 13.26 -15.00
CA PHE A 42 -9.03 13.26 -16.37
C PHE A 42 -9.82 12.33 -17.30
N ASP A 43 -10.36 11.25 -16.75
CA ASP A 43 -11.15 10.25 -17.48
C ASP A 43 -12.66 10.49 -17.33
N GLY A 44 -13.08 11.40 -16.45
CA GLY A 44 -14.49 11.65 -16.11
C GLY A 44 -15.16 10.52 -15.31
N ASP A 45 -14.38 9.53 -14.87
CA ASP A 45 -14.82 8.48 -13.97
C ASP A 45 -14.72 8.96 -12.52
N TRP A 46 -15.86 9.04 -11.83
CA TRP A 46 -15.96 9.51 -10.45
C TRP A 46 -16.22 8.40 -9.45
N ASP A 47 -16.23 7.14 -9.89
CA ASP A 47 -16.31 6.02 -8.99
C ASP A 47 -15.08 5.98 -8.07
N GLU A 48 -15.32 5.68 -6.81
CA GLU A 48 -14.27 5.64 -5.79
C GLU A 48 -13.46 4.35 -5.88
N ALA A 49 -14.18 3.22 -5.86
CA ALA A 49 -13.62 1.86 -5.82
C ALA A 49 -12.34 1.67 -4.98
N SER A 50 -12.22 2.39 -3.86
CA SER A 50 -11.01 2.38 -3.02
C SER A 50 -11.00 1.18 -2.08
N TYR A 51 -9.83 0.55 -1.94
CA TYR A 51 -9.54 -0.46 -0.90
C TYR A 51 -8.79 0.14 0.30
N SER A 52 -8.46 1.43 0.23
CA SER A 52 -7.60 2.11 1.20
C SER A 52 -8.40 3.05 2.09
N LEU A 53 -9.41 3.73 1.54
CA LEU A 53 -10.21 4.70 2.28
C LEU A 53 -11.24 4.01 3.18
N THR A 54 -11.07 4.21 4.48
CA THR A 54 -12.04 3.86 5.53
C THR A 54 -12.99 5.01 5.84
N MET A 55 -12.59 6.26 5.66
CA MET A 55 -13.49 7.41 5.81
C MET A 55 -13.87 7.99 4.45
N THR A 56 -15.17 8.01 4.15
CA THR A 56 -15.71 8.47 2.85
C THR A 56 -17.04 9.20 3.05
N ALA A 57 -17.43 10.04 2.10
CA ALA A 57 -18.68 10.81 2.13
C ALA A 57 -19.62 10.51 0.94
N TRP A 58 -19.42 9.37 0.29
CA TRP A 58 -20.10 8.96 -0.94
C TRP A 58 -20.05 7.44 -1.09
N ASP A 59 -21.03 6.86 -1.78
CA ASP A 59 -21.08 5.43 -2.00
C ASP A 59 -19.93 4.90 -2.86
N SER A 60 -19.51 3.68 -2.56
CA SER A 60 -18.45 2.98 -3.27
C SER A 60 -18.81 1.52 -3.48
N ARG A 61 -18.43 0.97 -4.64
CA ARG A 61 -18.60 -0.47 -4.92
C ARG A 61 -17.88 -1.38 -3.91
N THR A 62 -16.84 -0.87 -3.24
CA THR A 62 -16.09 -1.62 -2.22
C THR A 62 -16.69 -1.51 -0.82
N ASP A 63 -17.85 -0.85 -0.65
CA ASP A 63 -18.46 -0.63 0.67
C ASP A 63 -18.78 -1.95 1.39
N GLU A 64 -19.30 -2.96 0.70
CA GLU A 64 -19.58 -4.28 1.30
C GLU A 64 -18.30 -4.99 1.73
N LEU A 65 -17.25 -4.96 0.90
CA LEU A 65 -15.94 -5.54 1.24
C LEU A 65 -15.29 -4.84 2.44
N MET A 66 -15.54 -3.55 2.59
CA MET A 66 -14.92 -2.70 3.60
C MET A 66 -15.84 -2.43 4.80
N LYS A 67 -16.98 -3.11 4.91
CA LYS A 67 -18.06 -2.79 5.86
C LYS A 67 -17.62 -2.73 7.32
N ASP A 68 -16.64 -3.54 7.71
CA ASP A 68 -16.18 -3.62 9.10
C ASP A 68 -15.25 -2.46 9.49
N CYS A 69 -14.74 -1.71 8.51
CA CYS A 69 -13.85 -0.58 8.76
C CYS A 69 -14.30 0.74 8.12
N ARG A 70 -15.23 0.71 7.15
CA ARG A 70 -15.67 1.89 6.44
C ARG A 70 -16.70 2.69 7.23
N LYS A 71 -16.38 3.96 7.45
CA LYS A 71 -17.22 4.95 8.09
C LYS A 71 -17.66 6.01 7.08
N ARG A 72 -18.98 6.12 6.89
CA ARG A 72 -19.59 7.23 6.15
C ARG A 72 -19.62 8.49 7.02
N VAL A 73 -19.14 9.60 6.48
CA VAL A 73 -19.21 10.92 7.11
C VAL A 73 -19.96 11.91 6.23
N GLN A 74 -20.54 12.94 6.84
CA GLN A 74 -21.03 14.10 6.11
C GLN A 74 -19.87 15.08 5.90
N THR A 75 -19.76 15.64 4.69
CA THR A 75 -18.76 16.67 4.41
C THR A 75 -19.02 17.92 5.24
N ALA A 76 -17.95 18.55 5.72
CA ALA A 76 -18.02 19.79 6.46
C ALA A 76 -18.70 20.89 5.64
N ALA A 77 -19.47 21.73 6.33
CA ALA A 77 -20.17 22.83 5.70
C ALA A 77 -19.18 23.87 5.16
N ALA A 78 -19.44 24.31 3.93
CA ALA A 78 -18.70 25.42 3.32
C ALA A 78 -19.61 26.24 2.40
N GLU A 79 -19.26 27.52 2.29
CA GLU A 79 -19.95 28.53 1.50
C GLU A 79 -19.12 28.94 0.29
N LEU A 80 -19.76 28.98 -0.88
CA LEU A 80 -19.13 29.38 -2.13
C LEU A 80 -19.49 30.82 -2.47
N THR A 81 -18.47 31.63 -2.72
CA THR A 81 -18.57 32.92 -3.39
C THR A 81 -17.82 32.84 -4.72
N ASP A 82 -18.54 32.74 -5.84
CA ASP A 82 -17.95 32.68 -7.18
C ASP A 82 -17.95 34.07 -7.84
N GLY A 83 -16.78 34.54 -8.28
CA GLY A 83 -16.60 35.82 -8.96
C GLY A 83 -15.81 35.71 -10.26
N ASP A 84 -15.65 36.80 -11.00
CA ASP A 84 -15.07 36.78 -12.35
C ASP A 84 -13.60 36.35 -12.38
N LYS A 85 -12.81 36.76 -11.38
CA LYS A 85 -11.36 36.48 -11.31
C LYS A 85 -11.00 35.30 -10.41
N GLN A 86 -11.81 35.06 -9.38
CA GLN A 86 -11.58 34.02 -8.41
C GLN A 86 -12.90 33.52 -7.82
N ALA A 87 -12.90 32.28 -7.35
CA ALA A 87 -13.91 31.74 -6.46
C ALA A 87 -13.31 31.48 -5.08
N VAL A 88 -14.09 31.68 -4.03
CA VAL A 88 -13.69 31.37 -2.65
C VAL A 88 -14.69 30.38 -2.07
N ILE A 89 -14.18 29.27 -1.56
CA ILE A 89 -14.95 28.28 -0.80
C ILE A 89 -14.48 28.36 0.66
N GLN A 90 -15.35 28.84 1.54
CA GLN A 90 -15.04 29.10 2.94
C GLN A 90 -15.67 28.01 3.82
N GLY A 91 -14.84 27.17 4.44
CA GLY A 91 -15.24 26.27 5.52
C GLY A 91 -14.98 26.89 6.90
N SER A 92 -15.17 26.13 7.97
CA SER A 92 -14.96 26.62 9.33
C SER A 92 -13.48 26.86 9.67
N ARG A 93 -12.60 25.97 9.18
CA ARG A 93 -11.15 25.98 9.46
C ARG A 93 -10.27 26.09 8.23
N LEU A 94 -10.80 25.76 7.05
CA LEU A 94 -10.09 25.82 5.78
C LEU A 94 -10.79 26.77 4.82
N LYS A 95 -9.98 27.46 4.01
CA LYS A 95 -10.44 28.32 2.93
C LYS A 95 -9.74 27.92 1.65
N VAL A 96 -10.51 27.64 0.61
CA VAL A 96 -10.01 27.34 -0.73
C VAL A 96 -10.24 28.56 -1.62
N VAL A 97 -9.20 29.03 -2.29
CA VAL A 97 -9.27 30.09 -3.30
C VAL A 97 -8.90 29.49 -4.64
N VAL A 98 -9.80 29.61 -5.61
CA VAL A 98 -9.60 29.19 -7.00
C VAL A 98 -9.38 30.45 -7.82
N GLU A 99 -8.14 30.72 -8.23
CA GLU A 99 -7.87 31.76 -9.22
C GLU A 99 -8.19 31.21 -10.62
N LYS A 100 -8.90 32.01 -11.43
CA LYS A 100 -9.46 31.53 -12.70
C LYS A 100 -8.52 31.66 -13.89
N ALA A 101 -7.66 32.69 -13.93
CA ALA A 101 -6.74 32.92 -15.04
C ALA A 101 -5.55 33.80 -14.59
N PRO A 102 -4.31 33.27 -14.50
CA PRO A 102 -3.98 31.86 -14.69
C PRO A 102 -4.58 30.98 -13.59
N PHE A 103 -4.96 29.75 -13.96
CA PHE A 103 -5.59 28.82 -13.03
C PHE A 103 -4.61 28.33 -11.96
N ARG A 104 -5.05 28.40 -10.70
CA ARG A 104 -4.45 27.68 -9.56
C ARG A 104 -5.42 27.57 -8.39
N ILE A 105 -5.24 26.55 -7.56
CA ILE A 105 -5.91 26.38 -6.28
C ILE A 105 -4.94 26.75 -5.16
N MET A 106 -5.44 27.50 -4.18
CA MET A 106 -4.72 27.83 -2.95
C MET A 106 -5.58 27.45 -1.75
N VAL A 107 -4.94 26.94 -0.71
CA VAL A 107 -5.59 26.51 0.53
C VAL A 107 -4.95 27.23 1.70
N TYR A 108 -5.80 27.83 2.54
CA TYR A 108 -5.42 28.55 3.74
C TYR A 108 -6.07 27.92 4.98
N ASP A 109 -5.39 28.01 6.11
CA ASP A 109 -6.01 27.78 7.41
C ASP A 109 -6.87 28.98 7.85
N LYS A 110 -7.55 28.82 8.99
CA LYS A 110 -8.38 29.86 9.63
C LYS A 110 -7.61 31.12 10.02
N ASP A 111 -6.30 31.01 10.24
CA ASP A 111 -5.45 32.11 10.69
C ASP A 111 -4.82 32.85 9.47
N GLY A 112 -5.10 32.36 8.26
CA GLY A 112 -4.65 32.94 7.00
C GLY A 112 -3.31 32.42 6.52
N SER A 113 -2.73 31.40 7.16
CA SER A 113 -1.49 30.76 6.69
C SER A 113 -1.75 29.99 5.40
N LEU A 114 -0.90 30.17 4.39
CA LEU A 114 -0.94 29.40 3.16
C LEU A 114 -0.43 27.97 3.41
N LEU A 115 -1.31 26.97 3.29
CA LEU A 115 -0.98 25.56 3.47
C LEU A 115 -0.49 24.92 2.15
N HIS A 116 -1.18 25.26 1.06
CA HIS A 116 -0.94 24.72 -0.28
C HIS A 116 -1.22 25.79 -1.34
N ALA A 117 -0.43 25.80 -2.40
CA ALA A 117 -0.71 26.51 -3.63
C ALA A 117 -0.25 25.66 -4.81
N ASP A 118 -1.05 25.61 -5.88
CA ASP A 118 -0.60 25.11 -7.17
C ASP A 118 0.36 26.11 -7.85
N ILE A 119 1.12 25.59 -8.80
CA ILE A 119 1.89 26.43 -9.72
C ILE A 119 1.04 26.80 -10.95
N PRO A 120 0.87 28.10 -11.26
CA PRO A 120 0.27 28.54 -12.52
C PRO A 120 0.84 27.79 -13.73
N ASP A 121 -0.02 27.42 -14.68
CA ASP A 121 0.29 26.61 -15.88
C ASP A 121 0.72 25.16 -15.64
N LEU A 122 1.10 24.79 -14.41
CA LEU A 122 1.57 23.46 -14.06
C LEU A 122 0.64 22.70 -13.11
N ALA A 123 -0.44 23.33 -12.63
CA ALA A 123 -1.36 22.84 -11.61
C ALA A 123 -1.82 21.40 -11.86
N TYR A 124 -2.61 21.15 -12.93
CA TYR A 124 -3.10 19.82 -13.29
C TYR A 124 -2.94 19.57 -14.78
N ARG A 125 -2.26 18.48 -15.14
CA ARG A 125 -1.87 18.20 -16.53
C ARG A 125 -1.91 16.71 -16.86
N GLU A 126 -2.14 16.40 -18.13
CA GLU A 126 -1.96 15.09 -18.76
C GLU A 126 -0.99 15.28 -19.93
N ASP A 127 0.06 14.47 -20.04
CA ASP A 127 1.00 14.55 -21.16
C ASP A 127 0.52 13.78 -22.42
N SER A 128 1.41 13.60 -23.41
CA SER A 128 1.12 12.85 -24.64
C SER A 128 1.05 11.34 -24.42
N ASN A 129 1.58 10.84 -23.30
CA ASN A 129 1.58 9.44 -22.93
C ASN A 129 0.47 9.14 -21.90
N HIS A 130 -0.49 10.06 -21.75
CA HIS A 130 -1.60 9.99 -20.79
C HIS A 130 -1.21 9.96 -19.31
N ARG A 131 0.05 10.25 -18.98
CA ARG A 131 0.51 10.38 -17.58
C ARG A 131 -0.02 11.67 -16.99
N ARG A 132 -0.50 11.60 -15.77
CA ARG A 132 -1.16 12.71 -15.08
C ARG A 132 -0.21 13.33 -14.07
N MET A 133 -0.21 14.64 -13.98
CA MET A 133 0.77 15.40 -13.22
C MET A 133 0.09 16.50 -12.42
N HIS A 134 0.66 16.76 -11.25
CA HIS A 134 0.29 17.86 -10.39
C HIS A 134 1.52 18.54 -9.79
N ALA A 135 1.53 19.87 -9.76
CA ALA A 135 2.67 20.65 -9.27
C ALA A 135 2.26 21.61 -8.14
N SER A 136 2.92 21.48 -6.99
CA SER A 136 2.68 22.32 -5.82
C SER A 136 3.86 23.24 -5.54
N GLN A 137 3.57 24.49 -5.17
CA GLN A 137 4.56 25.45 -4.71
C GLN A 137 5.27 24.95 -3.45
N ILE A 138 6.59 25.13 -3.42
CA ILE A 138 7.44 24.83 -2.27
C ILE A 138 8.40 25.99 -2.01
N GLU A 139 8.87 26.08 -0.77
CA GLU A 139 9.83 27.08 -0.30
C GLU A 139 11.19 26.46 0.02
N ALA A 140 12.23 27.30 0.18
CA ALA A 140 13.57 26.83 0.49
C ALA A 140 13.68 26.10 1.84
N ASP A 141 12.79 26.41 2.78
CA ASP A 141 12.75 25.81 4.12
C ASP A 141 11.78 24.64 4.27
N ASP A 142 11.16 24.21 3.18
CA ASP A 142 10.29 23.03 3.20
C ASP A 142 11.11 21.74 3.29
N CYS A 143 10.71 20.89 4.24
CA CYS A 143 11.19 19.53 4.40
C CYS A 143 10.06 18.55 4.08
N PHE A 144 10.43 17.36 3.61
CA PHE A 144 9.46 16.34 3.18
C PHE A 144 9.78 15.01 3.85
N TYR A 145 8.79 14.43 4.52
CA TYR A 145 8.91 13.19 5.29
C TYR A 145 7.79 12.21 4.93
N GLY A 146 8.03 10.90 5.08
CA GLY A 146 7.08 9.85 4.72
C GLY A 146 7.46 9.15 3.43
N PHE A 147 6.52 9.06 2.49
CA PHE A 147 6.60 8.31 1.22
C PHE A 147 6.63 6.78 1.40
N GLY A 148 6.17 6.29 2.54
CA GLY A 148 6.28 4.89 2.93
C GLY A 148 7.74 4.46 3.06
N GLU A 149 8.13 3.47 2.27
CA GLU A 149 9.46 2.88 2.32
C GLU A 149 10.40 3.56 1.33
N LYS A 150 11.21 4.49 1.83
CA LYS A 150 12.26 5.17 1.07
C LYS A 150 13.62 5.08 1.74
N SER A 151 14.63 4.68 0.97
CA SER A 151 16.03 4.61 1.39
C SER A 151 16.64 6.00 1.64
N GLY A 152 17.82 6.00 2.25
CA GLY A 152 18.61 7.22 2.48
C GLY A 152 18.10 8.10 3.61
N GLU A 153 18.43 9.40 3.54
CA GLU A 153 18.10 10.37 4.58
C GLU A 153 16.60 10.58 4.76
N ILE A 154 16.15 10.87 5.99
CA ILE A 154 14.71 11.00 6.31
C ILE A 154 14.05 12.20 5.59
N ASN A 155 14.77 13.31 5.42
CA ASN A 155 14.27 14.47 4.67
C ASN A 155 14.48 14.25 3.17
N LYS A 156 13.40 14.26 2.41
CA LYS A 156 13.39 14.03 0.96
C LYS A 156 13.46 15.30 0.13
N ALA A 157 13.76 16.46 0.73
CA ALA A 157 14.03 17.69 -0.02
C ALA A 157 15.11 17.47 -1.09
N GLU A 158 14.85 17.99 -2.30
CA GLU A 158 15.72 17.88 -3.47
C GLU A 158 15.96 16.44 -3.97
N LYS A 159 15.13 15.49 -3.54
CA LYS A 159 15.11 14.13 -4.09
C LYS A 159 14.14 14.02 -5.26
N TYR A 160 14.48 13.11 -6.16
CA TYR A 160 13.55 12.56 -7.15
C TYR A 160 13.36 11.09 -6.80
N MET A 161 12.13 10.67 -6.58
CA MET A 161 11.80 9.34 -6.08
C MET A 161 10.76 8.69 -6.98
N ASN A 162 10.98 7.43 -7.33
CA ASN A 162 10.02 6.57 -8.02
C ASN A 162 9.26 5.73 -6.98
N MET A 163 7.96 5.55 -7.15
CA MET A 163 7.11 4.69 -6.34
C MET A 163 6.46 3.65 -7.24
N ALA A 164 7.25 2.60 -7.48
CA ALA A 164 6.89 1.41 -8.22
C ALA A 164 7.32 0.20 -7.38
N PRO A 165 6.44 -0.39 -6.55
CA PRO A 165 6.84 -1.45 -5.64
C PRO A 165 7.38 -2.66 -6.42
N GLY A 166 8.50 -3.20 -5.97
CA GLY A 166 9.20 -4.32 -6.62
C GLY A 166 10.14 -5.08 -5.67
N ASP A 167 10.66 -6.22 -6.12
CA ASP A 167 11.56 -7.04 -5.30
C ASP A 167 12.99 -6.48 -5.33
N ALA A 168 13.32 -5.66 -4.33
CA ALA A 168 14.60 -4.97 -4.23
C ALA A 168 15.67 -5.78 -3.44
N MET A 169 15.71 -7.11 -3.59
CA MET A 169 16.65 -7.95 -2.83
C MET A 169 18.11 -7.45 -2.91
N GLY A 170 18.74 -7.30 -1.75
CA GLY A 170 20.11 -6.82 -1.61
C GLY A 170 20.29 -5.33 -1.89
N TYR A 171 19.23 -4.52 -1.75
CA TYR A 171 19.27 -3.10 -2.08
C TYR A 171 20.33 -2.31 -1.28
N ASN A 172 20.79 -1.22 -1.89
CA ASN A 172 21.60 -0.22 -1.23
C ASN A 172 20.70 0.65 -0.34
N ALA A 173 20.86 0.53 0.98
CA ALA A 173 20.02 1.24 1.96
C ALA A 173 20.12 2.77 1.90
N LYS A 174 21.11 3.32 1.21
CA LYS A 174 21.29 4.77 1.05
C LYS A 174 20.62 5.33 -0.22
N GLU A 175 20.74 4.63 -1.34
CA GLU A 175 20.44 5.21 -2.67
C GLU A 175 19.43 4.42 -3.51
N THR A 176 19.15 3.15 -3.19
CA THR A 176 18.22 2.34 -4.03
C THR A 176 16.79 2.83 -3.88
N ASP A 177 16.12 3.06 -5.01
CA ASP A 177 14.71 3.42 -5.11
C ASP A 177 14.22 2.94 -6.48
N SER A 178 13.04 2.31 -6.61
CA SER A 178 12.02 1.99 -5.59
C SER A 178 12.35 0.76 -4.72
N LEU A 179 11.54 0.57 -3.67
CA LEU A 179 11.58 -0.59 -2.75
C LEU A 179 10.23 -1.33 -2.79
N TYR A 180 9.79 -1.97 -1.71
CA TYR A 180 8.70 -2.95 -1.70
C TYR A 180 7.29 -2.36 -1.55
N LYS A 181 7.15 -1.12 -1.04
CA LYS A 181 5.85 -0.54 -0.64
C LYS A 181 5.43 0.68 -1.48
N HIS A 182 4.12 0.85 -1.63
CA HIS A 182 3.48 1.91 -2.40
C HIS A 182 2.58 2.77 -1.52
N ILE A 183 3.16 3.74 -0.81
CA ILE A 183 2.39 4.63 0.07
C ILE A 183 2.62 6.09 -0.36
N PRO A 184 1.81 6.62 -1.31
CA PRO A 184 1.95 7.96 -1.88
C PRO A 184 1.45 9.06 -0.92
N PHE A 185 1.94 9.03 0.31
CA PHE A 185 1.64 9.98 1.37
C PHE A 185 2.93 10.59 1.92
N TYR A 186 2.96 11.91 2.07
CA TYR A 186 4.06 12.60 2.72
C TYR A 186 3.58 13.80 3.53
N ILE A 187 4.46 14.28 4.40
CA ILE A 187 4.26 15.47 5.20
C ILE A 187 5.25 16.53 4.72
N LYS A 188 4.73 17.69 4.31
CA LYS A 188 5.51 18.90 4.07
C LYS A 188 5.56 19.70 5.37
N LEU A 189 6.75 19.96 5.89
CA LEU A 189 6.98 20.82 7.06
C LEU A 189 7.84 22.01 6.65
N ASN A 190 7.31 23.22 6.81
CA ASN A 190 8.11 24.42 6.66
C ASN A 190 8.84 24.72 7.98
N ARG A 191 10.18 24.73 7.96
CA ARG A 191 10.96 24.94 9.19
C ARG A 191 10.85 26.35 9.76
N GLY A 192 10.57 27.35 8.94
CA GLY A 192 10.44 28.75 9.35
C GLY A 192 9.11 29.01 10.04
N THR A 193 8.00 28.67 9.37
CA THR A 193 6.64 28.90 9.89
C THR A 193 6.18 27.83 10.88
N LYS A 194 6.86 26.67 10.94
CA LYS A 194 6.45 25.49 11.70
C LYS A 194 5.09 24.92 11.28
N GLN A 195 4.61 25.27 10.09
CA GLN A 195 3.40 24.73 9.51
C GLN A 195 3.70 23.38 8.84
N ALA A 196 2.93 22.36 9.20
CA ALA A 196 2.95 21.05 8.56
C ALA A 196 1.64 20.80 7.80
N VAL A 197 1.75 20.12 6.66
CA VAL A 197 0.60 19.70 5.83
C VAL A 197 0.86 18.29 5.30
N GLY A 198 -0.11 17.39 5.47
CA GLY A 198 -0.09 16.07 4.85
C GLY A 198 -0.60 16.13 3.42
N TYR A 199 0.08 15.45 2.51
CA TYR A 199 -0.29 15.26 1.11
C TYR A 199 -0.42 13.77 0.85
N PHE A 200 -1.64 13.30 0.64
CA PHE A 200 -1.90 11.91 0.25
C PHE A 200 -2.49 11.87 -1.16
N TYR A 201 -1.70 11.40 -2.12
CA TYR A 201 -2.17 11.15 -3.48
C TYR A 201 -2.79 9.75 -3.52
N HIS A 202 -4.10 9.67 -3.45
CA HIS A 202 -4.84 8.42 -3.39
C HIS A 202 -4.92 7.77 -4.79
N ASN A 203 -3.83 7.09 -5.15
CA ASN A 203 -3.69 6.39 -6.42
C ASN A 203 -2.76 5.16 -6.26
N THR A 204 -3.12 4.08 -6.93
CA THR A 204 -2.42 2.78 -6.86
C THR A 204 -1.52 2.53 -8.07
N ALA A 205 -1.62 3.34 -9.12
CA ALA A 205 -0.70 3.28 -10.24
C ALA A 205 0.69 3.75 -9.83
N GLU A 206 1.71 3.24 -10.53
CA GLU A 206 3.08 3.70 -10.35
C GLU A 206 3.18 5.22 -10.56
N CYS A 207 4.05 5.84 -9.76
CA CYS A 207 4.17 7.28 -9.73
C CYS A 207 5.58 7.74 -9.34
N ASP A 208 5.88 9.01 -9.61
CA ASP A 208 7.12 9.64 -9.21
C ASP A 208 6.91 11.00 -8.56
N PHE A 209 7.84 11.34 -7.68
CA PHE A 209 7.85 12.55 -6.88
C PHE A 209 9.16 13.30 -7.13
N ASN A 210 9.05 14.55 -7.59
CA ASN A 210 10.16 15.49 -7.61
C ASN A 210 9.98 16.49 -6.47
N MET A 211 10.85 16.45 -5.46
CA MET A 211 10.74 17.28 -4.25
C MET A 211 11.65 18.50 -4.33
N GLY A 212 11.62 19.19 -5.49
CA GLY A 212 12.41 20.39 -5.74
C GLY A 212 13.83 20.13 -6.23
N ARG A 213 14.09 18.96 -6.81
CA ARG A 213 15.36 18.62 -7.49
C ARG A 213 15.48 19.33 -8.83
N GLU A 214 14.36 19.50 -9.53
CA GLU A 214 14.32 20.32 -10.75
C GLU A 214 14.11 21.79 -10.43
N LYS A 215 14.71 22.67 -11.26
CA LYS A 215 14.53 24.12 -11.18
C LYS A 215 14.31 24.69 -12.57
N ARG A 216 13.25 25.48 -12.74
CA ARG A 216 12.94 26.20 -13.97
C ARG A 216 12.66 27.66 -13.66
N ASN A 217 13.19 28.58 -14.48
CA ASN A 217 13.14 30.01 -14.18
C ASN A 217 11.76 30.66 -14.37
N TYR A 218 10.86 30.03 -15.15
CA TYR A 218 9.55 30.58 -15.47
C TYR A 218 8.52 30.45 -14.35
N TRP A 219 8.78 29.59 -13.35
CA TRP A 219 7.83 29.30 -12.28
C TRP A 219 8.51 29.45 -10.92
N HIS A 220 7.69 29.68 -9.89
CA HIS A 220 8.14 29.57 -8.51
C HIS A 220 8.73 28.18 -8.24
N ARG A 221 9.60 28.03 -7.23
CA ARG A 221 10.09 26.70 -6.82
C ARG A 221 8.90 25.77 -6.53
N TYR A 222 8.97 24.53 -7.03
CA TYR A 222 7.87 23.59 -6.99
C TYR A 222 8.31 22.15 -6.74
N SER A 223 7.36 21.34 -6.30
CA SER A 223 7.41 19.87 -6.33
C SER A 223 6.44 19.34 -7.38
N THR A 224 6.66 18.13 -7.88
CA THR A 224 5.71 17.46 -8.80
C THR A 224 5.40 16.05 -8.36
N TYR A 225 4.14 15.68 -8.51
CA TYR A 225 3.67 14.30 -8.55
C TYR A 225 3.32 13.96 -10.00
N ARG A 226 3.75 12.79 -10.48
CA ARG A 226 3.34 12.23 -11.77
C ARG A 226 2.92 10.78 -11.58
N THR A 227 1.85 10.35 -12.22
CA THR A 227 1.37 8.97 -12.19
C THR A 227 1.05 8.45 -13.58
N ASP A 228 1.26 7.16 -13.78
CA ASP A 228 1.10 6.51 -15.07
C ASP A 228 -0.37 6.24 -15.43
N ALA A 229 -1.25 6.13 -14.43
CA ALA A 229 -2.69 5.92 -14.59
C ALA A 229 -3.46 6.40 -13.34
N GLY A 230 -4.79 6.29 -13.32
CA GLY A 230 -5.64 6.84 -12.26
C GLY A 230 -5.65 8.37 -12.19
N ASP A 231 -6.65 8.99 -11.58
CA ASP A 231 -6.73 10.46 -11.51
C ASP A 231 -5.63 11.07 -10.61
N VAL A 232 -5.45 12.40 -10.70
CA VAL A 232 -4.84 13.14 -9.60
C VAL A 232 -5.90 13.30 -8.51
N ASP A 233 -5.83 12.45 -7.49
CA ASP A 233 -6.72 12.46 -6.32
C ASP A 233 -5.91 12.82 -5.07
N LEU A 234 -5.93 14.09 -4.67
CA LEU A 234 -5.10 14.62 -3.60
C LEU A 234 -5.94 14.91 -2.36
N PHE A 235 -5.56 14.29 -1.24
CA PHE A 235 -5.99 14.71 0.09
C PHE A 235 -4.95 15.64 0.71
N LEU A 236 -5.39 16.85 1.07
CA LEU A 236 -4.63 17.80 1.88
C LEU A 236 -5.12 17.70 3.32
N ILE A 237 -4.19 17.40 4.23
CA ILE A 237 -4.46 17.17 5.64
C ILE A 237 -3.81 18.29 6.44
N ALA A 238 -4.62 19.18 7.01
CA ALA A 238 -4.13 20.34 7.74
C ALA A 238 -3.40 19.92 9.03
N GLY A 239 -2.33 20.65 9.38
CA GLY A 239 -1.62 20.52 10.65
C GLY A 239 -2.17 21.44 11.74
N PRO A 240 -1.31 22.11 12.55
CA PRO A 240 0.12 22.35 12.29
C PRO A 240 1.06 21.24 12.80
N SER A 241 0.58 20.30 13.63
CA SER A 241 1.44 19.24 14.17
C SER A 241 1.48 18.00 13.25
N ILE A 242 2.66 17.36 13.16
CA ILE A 242 2.84 16.08 12.46
C ILE A 242 1.91 15.01 13.07
N ARG A 243 1.71 15.04 14.39
CA ARG A 243 0.84 14.10 15.10
C ARG A 243 -0.60 14.16 14.56
N ASP A 244 -1.17 15.36 14.48
CA ASP A 244 -2.56 15.52 14.03
C ASP A 244 -2.72 15.08 12.56
N ILE A 245 -1.69 15.33 11.75
CA ILE A 245 -1.67 14.88 10.35
C ILE A 245 -1.69 13.35 10.27
N ILE A 246 -0.89 12.65 11.06
CA ILE A 246 -0.86 11.18 11.09
C ILE A 246 -2.19 10.64 11.64
N GLU A 247 -2.75 11.25 12.68
CA GLU A 247 -4.04 10.85 13.23
C GLU A 247 -5.14 10.96 12.17
N ARG A 248 -5.21 12.07 11.45
CA ARG A 248 -6.17 12.29 10.36
C ARG A 248 -5.91 11.41 9.14
N TYR A 249 -4.64 11.16 8.79
CA TYR A 249 -4.28 10.23 7.71
C TYR A 249 -4.73 8.80 8.03
N THR A 250 -4.60 8.38 9.29
CA THR A 250 -5.10 7.08 9.76
C THR A 250 -6.60 7.08 10.04
N ASP A 251 -7.29 8.24 10.09
CA ASP A 251 -8.76 8.27 9.97
C ASP A 251 -9.19 8.01 8.52
N LEU A 252 -8.42 8.50 7.54
CA LEU A 252 -8.68 8.20 6.12
C LEU A 252 -8.40 6.75 5.80
N THR A 253 -7.27 6.22 6.24
CA THR A 253 -6.75 4.91 5.84
C THR A 253 -6.88 3.82 6.91
N GLY A 254 -7.53 4.13 8.03
CA GLY A 254 -7.73 3.23 9.16
C GLY A 254 -6.54 3.18 10.12
N LYS A 255 -6.86 2.84 11.37
CA LYS A 255 -5.89 2.78 12.47
C LYS A 255 -5.06 1.51 12.39
N SER A 256 -3.82 1.58 12.88
CA SER A 256 -2.94 0.42 12.97
C SER A 256 -3.60 -0.64 13.87
N VAL A 257 -3.59 -1.89 13.42
CA VAL A 257 -4.16 -3.00 14.18
C VAL A 257 -3.40 -3.20 15.47
N MET A 258 -4.11 -3.50 16.57
CA MET A 258 -3.45 -3.88 17.80
C MET A 258 -2.84 -5.27 17.61
N LEU A 259 -1.54 -5.40 17.87
CA LEU A 259 -0.83 -6.68 17.72
C LEU A 259 -1.08 -7.61 18.93
N PRO A 260 -0.95 -8.95 18.80
CA PRO A 260 -0.85 -9.84 19.95
C PRO A 260 0.45 -9.60 20.71
N LYS A 261 0.49 -9.99 22.00
CA LYS A 261 1.66 -9.77 22.86
C LYS A 261 2.95 -10.35 22.27
N ALA A 262 2.87 -11.55 21.69
CA ALA A 262 4.02 -12.24 21.11
C ALA A 262 4.73 -11.43 20.02
N ALA A 263 4.00 -10.60 19.26
CA ALA A 263 4.58 -9.78 18.20
C ALA A 263 5.48 -8.63 18.71
N LEU A 264 5.44 -8.34 20.02
CA LEU A 264 6.30 -7.34 20.67
C LEU A 264 7.60 -7.96 21.20
N GLY A 265 7.68 -9.29 21.22
CA GLY A 265 8.83 -10.06 21.66
C GLY A 265 9.89 -10.26 20.58
N TYR A 266 10.85 -11.13 20.88
CA TYR A 266 11.79 -11.61 19.86
C TYR A 266 11.11 -12.69 19.02
N LEU A 267 11.10 -12.48 17.70
CA LEU A 267 10.60 -13.43 16.72
C LEU A 267 11.79 -14.05 15.99
N GLY A 268 12.12 -15.30 16.31
CA GLY A 268 13.17 -16.05 15.63
C GLY A 268 12.84 -16.22 14.15
N SER A 269 13.83 -16.17 13.28
CA SER A 269 13.64 -16.38 11.84
C SER A 269 14.93 -16.86 11.20
N SER A 270 14.83 -17.78 10.26
CA SER A 270 15.95 -18.21 9.44
C SER A 270 15.44 -18.93 8.18
N MET A 271 16.22 -18.84 7.11
CA MET A 271 16.08 -19.75 5.98
C MET A 271 16.73 -21.11 6.28
N TYR A 272 17.75 -21.16 7.14
CA TYR A 272 18.54 -22.36 7.39
C TYR A 272 17.73 -23.53 7.95
N TYR A 273 17.09 -23.36 9.13
CA TYR A 273 16.37 -24.45 9.79
C TYR A 273 15.23 -25.03 8.95
N PRO A 274 14.35 -24.21 8.33
CA PRO A 274 13.27 -24.74 7.49
C PRO A 274 13.76 -25.34 6.17
N GLU A 275 15.03 -25.15 5.79
CA GLU A 275 15.61 -25.64 4.53
C GLU A 275 16.57 -26.83 4.67
N LEU A 276 16.68 -27.42 5.85
CA LEU A 276 17.40 -28.68 6.02
C LEU A 276 16.89 -29.77 5.06
N PRO A 277 17.71 -30.74 4.65
CA PRO A 277 17.26 -31.82 3.77
C PRO A 277 16.07 -32.63 4.34
N GLU A 278 16.04 -32.80 5.65
CA GLU A 278 15.01 -33.49 6.44
C GLU A 278 15.06 -33.00 7.91
N ASN A 279 14.04 -33.34 8.71
CA ASN A 279 13.97 -33.09 10.16
C ASN A 279 14.13 -31.60 10.56
N SER A 280 13.57 -30.69 9.76
CA SER A 280 13.50 -29.26 10.08
C SER A 280 12.64 -28.98 11.31
N ASP A 281 11.59 -29.79 11.52
CA ASP A 281 10.74 -29.75 12.71
C ASP A 281 11.57 -29.84 14.00
N ASP A 282 12.40 -30.89 14.11
CA ASP A 282 13.28 -31.12 15.25
C ASP A 282 14.28 -29.98 15.44
N ALA A 283 14.91 -29.51 14.35
CA ALA A 283 15.92 -28.46 14.42
C ALA A 283 15.35 -27.09 14.85
N VAL A 284 14.10 -26.77 14.46
CA VAL A 284 13.43 -25.55 14.95
C VAL A 284 13.05 -25.71 16.42
N LEU A 285 12.58 -26.89 16.86
CA LEU A 285 12.29 -27.13 18.27
C LEU A 285 13.55 -27.04 19.14
N GLU A 286 14.67 -27.60 18.68
CA GLU A 286 15.97 -27.50 19.35
C GLU A 286 16.45 -26.05 19.45
N PHE A 287 16.27 -25.24 18.40
CA PHE A 287 16.57 -23.80 18.46
C PHE A 287 15.77 -23.10 19.56
N ILE A 288 14.47 -23.36 19.66
CA ILE A 288 13.63 -22.77 20.72
C ILE A 288 14.06 -23.28 22.10
N ASP A 289 14.32 -24.57 22.26
CA ASP A 289 14.77 -25.13 23.53
C ASP A 289 16.11 -24.54 23.95
N THR A 290 17.05 -24.35 23.01
CA THR A 290 18.32 -23.66 23.24
C THR A 290 18.12 -22.22 23.72
N THR A 291 17.18 -21.47 23.13
CA THR A 291 16.92 -20.09 23.59
C THR A 291 16.42 -20.05 25.03
N HIS A 292 15.61 -21.03 25.45
CA HIS A 292 15.18 -21.15 26.84
C HIS A 292 16.31 -21.56 27.79
N GLU A 293 17.17 -22.49 27.36
CA GLU A 293 18.34 -22.93 28.13
C GLU A 293 19.35 -21.79 28.35
N GLU A 294 19.48 -20.88 27.39
CA GLU A 294 20.39 -19.74 27.41
C GLU A 294 19.75 -18.45 27.98
N ASP A 295 18.54 -18.54 28.57
CA ASP A 295 17.80 -17.40 29.12
C ASP A 295 17.56 -16.25 28.11
N ILE A 296 17.40 -16.58 26.81
CA ILE A 296 17.05 -15.63 25.75
C ILE A 296 15.54 -15.70 25.49
N PRO A 297 14.78 -14.63 25.78
CA PRO A 297 13.34 -14.63 25.51
C PRO A 297 13.04 -14.79 24.02
N VAL A 298 12.10 -15.66 23.69
CA VAL A 298 11.54 -15.83 22.35
C VAL A 298 10.03 -16.00 22.48
N ASP A 299 9.28 -15.26 21.67
CA ASP A 299 7.81 -15.27 21.72
C ASP A 299 7.20 -15.77 20.40
N GLY A 300 7.99 -15.88 19.34
CA GLY A 300 7.52 -16.36 18.06
C GLY A 300 8.61 -16.84 17.12
N PHE A 301 8.19 -17.46 16.03
CA PHE A 301 9.07 -17.97 14.97
C PHE A 301 8.46 -17.71 13.59
N GLN A 302 9.16 -16.96 12.75
CA GLN A 302 8.80 -16.74 11.35
C GLN A 302 9.26 -17.95 10.54
N LEU A 303 8.31 -18.77 10.11
CA LEU A 303 8.58 -20.01 9.39
C LEU A 303 8.72 -19.70 7.90
N SER A 304 9.96 -19.59 7.45
CA SER A 304 10.34 -19.42 6.04
C SER A 304 9.78 -20.51 5.14
N SER A 305 9.74 -20.23 3.83
CA SER A 305 9.17 -21.10 2.77
C SER A 305 9.72 -22.52 2.64
N GLY A 306 10.72 -22.91 3.44
CA GLY A 306 11.28 -24.25 3.44
C GLY A 306 10.28 -25.35 3.84
N TYR A 307 9.24 -25.03 4.63
CA TYR A 307 8.18 -26.00 4.98
C TYR A 307 7.38 -26.46 3.75
N CYS A 308 7.35 -25.64 2.69
CA CYS A 308 6.61 -25.93 1.47
C CYS A 308 7.50 -26.25 0.26
N ALA A 309 8.79 -26.51 0.49
CA ALA A 309 9.69 -26.95 -0.56
C ALA A 309 9.53 -28.45 -0.80
N VAL A 310 8.72 -28.84 -1.79
CA VAL A 310 8.35 -30.24 -2.09
C VAL A 310 8.99 -30.72 -3.39
N GLU A 311 9.19 -32.03 -3.52
CA GLU A 311 9.65 -32.63 -4.78
C GLU A 311 8.57 -32.48 -5.86
N THR A 312 8.96 -32.03 -7.05
CA THR A 312 8.09 -31.91 -8.23
C THR A 312 8.80 -32.52 -9.44
N GLU A 313 8.12 -32.56 -10.58
CA GLU A 313 8.75 -32.96 -11.85
C GLU A 313 9.94 -32.07 -12.27
N GLN A 314 10.05 -30.86 -11.73
CA GLN A 314 11.15 -29.92 -11.97
C GLN A 314 12.11 -29.81 -10.76
N GLY A 315 12.16 -30.85 -9.92
CA GLY A 315 12.94 -30.88 -8.69
C GLY A 315 12.23 -30.21 -7.51
N ILE A 316 12.98 -29.85 -6.46
CA ILE A 316 12.42 -29.23 -5.25
C ILE A 316 11.92 -27.81 -5.56
N LYS A 317 10.62 -27.57 -5.32
CA LYS A 317 9.94 -26.29 -5.56
C LYS A 317 9.12 -25.86 -4.36
N ARG A 318 8.98 -24.53 -4.17
CA ARG A 318 8.23 -23.93 -3.07
C ARG A 318 6.76 -23.81 -3.44
N CYS A 319 5.96 -24.75 -2.98
CA CYS A 319 4.55 -24.89 -3.29
C CYS A 319 3.70 -24.55 -2.05
N THR A 320 3.40 -23.25 -1.87
CA THR A 320 2.56 -22.72 -0.77
C THR A 320 1.33 -23.60 -0.52
N PHE A 321 0.97 -23.81 0.75
CA PHE A 321 -0.11 -24.72 1.18
C PHE A 321 0.19 -26.23 1.06
N THR A 322 1.39 -26.62 0.64
CA THR A 322 1.82 -28.03 0.62
C THR A 322 2.91 -28.24 1.66
N TRP A 323 2.76 -29.20 2.57
CA TRP A 323 3.78 -29.52 3.58
C TRP A 323 4.81 -30.52 3.04
N ASN A 324 6.09 -30.22 3.23
CA ASN A 324 7.17 -31.19 3.05
C ASN A 324 7.29 -32.08 4.29
N ASN A 325 6.73 -33.29 4.21
CA ASN A 325 6.72 -34.24 5.33
C ASN A 325 8.08 -34.91 5.63
N LYS A 326 9.12 -34.69 4.82
CA LYS A 326 10.50 -35.05 5.21
C LYS A 326 11.08 -34.02 6.18
N ARG A 327 10.68 -32.76 6.04
CA ARG A 327 11.11 -31.65 6.88
C ARG A 327 10.24 -31.47 8.11
N PHE A 328 8.93 -31.63 7.96
CA PHE A 328 7.92 -31.48 9.01
C PHE A 328 7.02 -32.72 9.01
N LYS A 329 7.39 -33.75 9.79
CA LYS A 329 6.81 -35.09 9.70
C LYS A 329 5.33 -35.11 10.08
N ASP A 330 5.00 -34.37 11.15
CA ASP A 330 3.64 -34.15 11.63
C ASP A 330 3.47 -32.66 11.97
N PRO A 331 2.95 -31.85 11.04
CA PRO A 331 2.73 -30.44 11.30
C PRO A 331 1.80 -30.18 12.49
N ALA A 332 0.81 -31.03 12.75
CA ALA A 332 -0.12 -30.83 13.87
C ALA A 332 0.59 -30.97 15.22
N ASP A 333 1.37 -32.04 15.39
CA ASP A 333 2.19 -32.22 16.60
C ASP A 333 3.21 -31.09 16.73
N TRP A 334 3.90 -30.73 15.65
CA TRP A 334 4.92 -29.68 15.68
C TRP A 334 4.36 -28.32 16.15
N PHE A 335 3.22 -27.86 15.62
CA PHE A 335 2.57 -26.65 16.13
C PHE A 335 2.13 -26.79 17.58
N ALA A 336 1.62 -27.96 17.99
CA ALA A 336 1.27 -28.20 19.40
C ALA A 336 2.49 -28.09 20.32
N GLN A 337 3.66 -28.56 19.87
CA GLN A 337 4.93 -28.42 20.58
C GLN A 337 5.39 -26.96 20.68
N MET A 338 5.21 -26.16 19.62
CA MET A 338 5.49 -24.72 19.62
C MET A 338 4.57 -23.96 20.58
N VAL A 339 3.26 -24.28 20.58
CA VAL A 339 2.28 -23.71 21.51
C VAL A 339 2.62 -24.05 22.96
N LYS A 340 3.03 -25.30 23.23
CA LYS A 340 3.47 -25.73 24.58
C LYS A 340 4.67 -24.91 25.08
N ARG A 341 5.52 -24.44 24.16
CA ARG A 341 6.69 -23.59 24.41
C ARG A 341 6.34 -22.09 24.42
N GLY A 342 5.08 -21.72 24.22
CA GLY A 342 4.64 -20.32 24.19
C GLY A 342 4.97 -19.58 22.90
N ILE A 343 5.30 -20.29 21.81
CA ILE A 343 5.80 -19.69 20.57
C ILE A 343 4.68 -19.51 19.55
N LEU A 344 4.48 -18.27 19.09
CA LEU A 344 3.62 -17.96 17.96
C LEU A 344 4.37 -18.16 16.64
N VAL A 345 3.89 -19.06 15.79
CA VAL A 345 4.53 -19.35 14.49
C VAL A 345 3.80 -18.66 13.34
N SER A 346 4.56 -18.02 12.45
CA SER A 346 4.07 -17.34 11.24
C SER A 346 4.59 -18.00 9.96
N PRO A 347 3.85 -18.96 9.36
CA PRO A 347 4.24 -19.56 8.08
C PRO A 347 4.20 -18.58 6.92
N ASN A 348 5.23 -18.65 6.08
CA ASN A 348 5.34 -17.89 4.84
C ASN A 348 4.33 -18.37 3.79
N ILE A 349 3.58 -17.45 3.18
CA ILE A 349 2.67 -17.70 2.07
C ILE A 349 2.93 -16.71 0.94
N LYS A 350 2.68 -17.13 -0.31
CA LYS A 350 2.93 -16.37 -1.54
C LYS A 350 1.62 -16.06 -2.28
N PRO A 351 1.52 -14.95 -3.03
CA PRO A 351 0.28 -14.54 -3.72
C PRO A 351 0.00 -15.29 -5.04
N GLY A 352 0.75 -16.35 -5.34
CA GLY A 352 0.66 -17.09 -6.60
C GLY A 352 1.07 -18.54 -6.47
N MET A 353 0.73 -19.33 -7.49
CA MET A 353 1.08 -20.74 -7.63
C MET A 353 2.02 -20.99 -8.81
N LEU A 354 3.10 -21.73 -8.57
CA LEU A 354 4.01 -22.16 -9.63
C LEU A 354 3.27 -22.99 -10.68
N LEU A 355 3.77 -23.01 -11.92
CA LEU A 355 3.16 -23.84 -12.99
C LEU A 355 3.23 -25.36 -12.70
N VAL A 356 4.09 -25.77 -11.76
CA VAL A 356 4.20 -27.16 -11.29
C VAL A 356 3.50 -27.41 -9.95
N HIS A 357 2.71 -26.45 -9.48
CA HIS A 357 2.08 -26.52 -8.17
C HIS A 357 1.00 -27.62 -8.13
N PRO A 358 0.98 -28.50 -7.10
CA PRO A 358 -0.01 -29.59 -7.02
C PRO A 358 -1.48 -29.14 -7.05
N LEU A 359 -1.76 -27.95 -6.48
CA LEU A 359 -3.10 -27.34 -6.45
C LEU A 359 -3.43 -26.47 -7.68
N LEU A 360 -2.54 -26.38 -8.68
CA LEU A 360 -2.69 -25.43 -9.78
C LEU A 360 -4.00 -25.63 -10.55
N GLU A 361 -4.25 -26.86 -11.01
CA GLU A 361 -5.43 -27.18 -11.84
C GLU A 361 -6.74 -27.01 -11.06
N GLU A 362 -6.73 -27.32 -9.76
CA GLU A 362 -7.88 -27.07 -8.89
C GLU A 362 -8.18 -25.57 -8.77
N MET A 363 -7.14 -24.74 -8.59
CA MET A 363 -7.29 -23.28 -8.51
C MET A 363 -7.65 -22.64 -9.86
N LYS A 364 -7.18 -23.19 -10.99
CA LYS A 364 -7.63 -22.80 -12.33
C LYS A 364 -9.11 -23.09 -12.53
N ALA A 365 -9.59 -24.26 -12.14
CA ALA A 365 -11.00 -24.63 -12.23
C ALA A 365 -11.92 -23.73 -11.36
N LYS A 366 -11.36 -23.10 -10.32
CA LYS A 366 -12.03 -22.10 -9.48
C LYS A 366 -11.91 -20.66 -9.99
N ASP A 367 -11.25 -20.45 -11.14
CA ASP A 367 -11.08 -19.14 -11.79
C ASP A 367 -10.52 -18.07 -10.83
N MET A 368 -9.38 -18.41 -10.20
CA MET A 368 -8.74 -17.61 -9.15
C MET A 368 -7.61 -16.69 -9.64
N PHE A 369 -7.09 -16.89 -10.85
CA PHE A 369 -5.87 -16.24 -11.34
C PHE A 369 -6.17 -15.08 -12.29
N LEU A 370 -5.19 -14.18 -12.45
CA LEU A 370 -5.26 -13.06 -13.39
C LEU A 370 -5.37 -13.55 -14.85
N PRO A 371 -6.40 -13.15 -15.62
CA PRO A 371 -6.41 -13.36 -17.06
C PRO A 371 -5.28 -12.58 -17.73
N ALA A 372 -4.74 -13.13 -18.81
CA ALA A 372 -3.71 -12.46 -19.60
C ALA A 372 -4.28 -11.24 -20.36
N SER A 373 -3.39 -10.37 -20.82
CA SER A 373 -3.75 -9.25 -21.70
C SER A 373 -4.19 -9.76 -23.08
N ASP A 374 -4.84 -8.91 -23.89
CA ASP A 374 -5.32 -9.33 -25.21
C ASP A 374 -4.19 -9.70 -26.18
N ASP A 375 -3.02 -9.06 -26.02
CA ASP A 375 -1.84 -9.26 -26.89
C ASP A 375 -0.88 -10.34 -26.38
N ASN A 376 -1.19 -10.96 -25.24
CA ASN A 376 -0.38 -12.01 -24.62
C ASN A 376 -1.27 -13.19 -24.23
N ALA A 377 -1.15 -14.31 -24.94
CA ALA A 377 -1.95 -15.49 -24.65
C ALA A 377 -1.67 -16.15 -23.29
N GLY A 378 -0.53 -15.80 -22.65
CA GLY A 378 -0.12 -16.37 -21.37
C GLY A 378 -0.04 -17.90 -21.41
N VAL A 379 -0.45 -18.55 -20.31
CA VAL A 379 -0.64 -20.01 -20.24
C VAL A 379 -2.10 -20.28 -19.90
N ASP A 380 -2.80 -20.99 -20.80
CA ASP A 380 -4.24 -21.24 -20.71
C ASP A 380 -5.09 -19.95 -20.61
N GLY A 381 -4.63 -18.86 -21.23
CA GLY A 381 -5.28 -17.54 -21.15
C GLY A 381 -5.02 -16.79 -19.84
N LEU A 382 -4.12 -17.29 -18.98
CA LEU A 382 -3.78 -16.71 -17.69
C LEU A 382 -2.40 -16.07 -17.72
N ALA A 383 -2.27 -14.96 -17.00
CA ALA A 383 -1.05 -14.17 -16.97
C ALA A 383 0.04 -14.88 -16.14
N VAL A 384 1.26 -14.90 -16.68
CA VAL A 384 2.40 -15.60 -16.06
C VAL A 384 3.43 -14.59 -15.57
N GLY A 385 3.81 -14.69 -14.30
CA GLY A 385 4.97 -14.01 -13.73
C GLY A 385 6.00 -15.03 -13.22
N THR A 386 7.02 -14.56 -12.51
CA THR A 386 8.11 -15.38 -11.96
C THR A 386 8.45 -14.98 -10.53
N TRP A 387 8.78 -15.95 -9.68
CA TRP A 387 9.46 -15.67 -8.41
C TRP A 387 10.53 -16.74 -8.16
N TRP A 388 11.11 -16.77 -6.96
CA TRP A 388 12.23 -17.62 -6.58
C TRP A 388 12.04 -19.13 -6.90
N GLY A 389 10.79 -19.60 -7.08
CA GLY A 389 10.47 -20.98 -7.46
C GLY A 389 10.39 -21.25 -8.98
N GLY A 390 10.35 -20.21 -9.81
CA GLY A 390 10.12 -20.30 -11.25
C GLY A 390 8.84 -19.56 -11.70
N PRO A 391 8.37 -19.84 -12.93
CA PRO A 391 7.16 -19.22 -13.46
C PRO A 391 5.90 -19.69 -12.72
N GLY A 392 4.91 -18.81 -12.61
CA GLY A 392 3.67 -19.08 -11.91
C GLY A 392 2.54 -18.12 -12.26
N LEU A 393 1.34 -18.47 -11.81
CA LEU A 393 0.11 -17.70 -11.96
C LEU A 393 -0.18 -16.95 -10.66
N PHE A 394 -0.57 -15.69 -10.78
CA PHE A 394 -0.86 -14.82 -9.64
C PHE A 394 -2.36 -14.72 -9.38
N VAL A 395 -2.73 -14.70 -8.09
CA VAL A 395 -4.13 -14.71 -7.65
C VAL A 395 -4.74 -13.33 -7.77
N ASP A 396 -6.00 -13.26 -8.21
CA ASP A 396 -6.80 -12.04 -8.21
C ASP A 396 -7.69 -11.95 -6.97
N PHE A 397 -7.22 -11.22 -5.95
CA PHE A 397 -7.96 -11.06 -4.69
C PHE A 397 -9.16 -10.10 -4.79
N THR A 398 -9.35 -9.42 -5.92
CA THR A 398 -10.47 -8.50 -6.13
C THR A 398 -11.78 -9.20 -6.47
N LYS A 399 -11.77 -10.52 -6.65
CA LYS A 399 -12.94 -11.35 -6.91
C LYS A 399 -13.41 -12.03 -5.63
N GLN A 400 -14.70 -11.88 -5.28
CA GLN A 400 -15.27 -12.45 -4.05
C GLN A 400 -15.08 -13.96 -3.93
N SER A 401 -15.32 -14.73 -4.99
CA SER A 401 -15.12 -16.19 -4.94
C SER A 401 -13.67 -16.56 -4.66
N THR A 402 -12.71 -15.81 -5.23
CA THR A 402 -11.28 -16.01 -4.97
C THR A 402 -10.94 -15.75 -3.50
N ARG A 403 -11.51 -14.69 -2.90
CA ARG A 403 -11.33 -14.38 -1.47
C ARG A 403 -11.79 -15.55 -0.58
N GLU A 404 -12.98 -16.09 -0.84
CA GLU A 404 -13.49 -17.22 -0.04
C GLU A 404 -12.67 -18.49 -0.22
N HIS A 405 -12.28 -18.81 -1.46
CA HIS A 405 -11.41 -19.95 -1.71
C HIS A 405 -10.04 -19.79 -1.06
N TRP A 406 -9.44 -18.60 -1.13
CA TRP A 406 -8.14 -18.32 -0.51
C TRP A 406 -8.19 -18.51 1.01
N LYS A 407 -9.21 -17.97 1.69
CA LYS A 407 -9.43 -18.19 3.13
C LYS A 407 -9.57 -19.68 3.45
N GLN A 408 -10.26 -20.44 2.61
CA GLN A 408 -10.39 -21.89 2.78
C GLN A 408 -9.04 -22.61 2.68
N TYR A 409 -8.20 -22.28 1.69
CA TYR A 409 -6.85 -22.86 1.59
C TYR A 409 -5.98 -22.52 2.81
N ILE A 410 -6.06 -21.30 3.34
CA ILE A 410 -5.38 -20.92 4.59
C ILE A 410 -5.86 -21.79 5.76
N LYS A 411 -7.18 -21.95 5.92
CA LYS A 411 -7.76 -22.77 6.99
C LYS A 411 -7.31 -24.22 6.91
N ASP A 412 -7.39 -24.81 5.72
CA ASP A 412 -7.11 -26.24 5.50
C ASP A 412 -5.62 -26.57 5.53
N ALA A 413 -4.76 -25.68 5.04
CA ALA A 413 -3.34 -25.96 4.94
C ALA A 413 -2.55 -25.51 6.16
N LEU A 414 -3.04 -24.54 6.93
CA LEU A 414 -2.27 -23.90 8.01
C LEU A 414 -3.05 -23.87 9.33
N LEU A 415 -4.23 -23.24 9.37
CA LEU A 415 -4.93 -23.00 10.66
C LEU A 415 -5.37 -24.28 11.35
N ARG A 416 -5.76 -25.30 10.57
CA ARG A 416 -6.13 -26.62 11.09
C ARG A 416 -5.01 -27.31 11.88
N TYR A 417 -3.75 -26.98 11.57
CA TYR A 417 -2.59 -27.55 12.26
C TYR A 417 -2.20 -26.77 13.52
N GLY A 418 -2.80 -25.60 13.77
CA GLY A 418 -2.52 -24.78 14.96
C GLY A 418 -1.92 -23.41 14.68
N CYS A 419 -1.69 -23.07 13.41
CA CYS A 419 -1.25 -21.74 12.99
C CYS A 419 -2.30 -20.67 13.33
N ARG A 420 -1.86 -19.49 13.81
CA ARG A 420 -2.71 -18.31 14.09
C ARG A 420 -2.04 -16.99 13.67
N SER A 421 -1.02 -17.09 12.82
CA SER A 421 -0.26 -15.94 12.34
C SER A 421 0.29 -16.24 10.95
N LEU A 422 0.36 -15.25 10.06
CA LEU A 422 0.75 -15.48 8.66
C LEU A 422 1.80 -14.48 8.19
N TRP A 423 2.76 -14.97 7.41
CA TRP A 423 3.77 -14.15 6.76
C TRP A 423 3.48 -14.08 5.26
N ASN A 424 2.93 -12.96 4.82
CA ASN A 424 2.60 -12.64 3.43
C ASN A 424 3.85 -12.10 2.72
N ASP A 425 4.31 -12.78 1.69
CA ASP A 425 5.61 -12.51 1.08
C ASP A 425 5.59 -12.60 -0.46
N ASN A 426 6.52 -11.91 -1.12
CA ASN A 426 6.52 -11.66 -2.58
C ASN A 426 5.21 -11.02 -3.09
N CYS A 427 4.59 -10.17 -2.29
CA CYS A 427 3.28 -9.57 -2.56
C CYS A 427 3.33 -8.36 -3.53
N GLU A 428 4.50 -8.01 -4.07
CA GLU A 428 4.67 -6.86 -4.95
C GLU A 428 4.13 -7.09 -6.37
N TYR A 429 3.95 -8.37 -6.78
CA TYR A 429 3.61 -8.78 -8.16
C TYR A 429 4.62 -8.24 -9.20
N ASP A 430 5.86 -8.01 -8.80
CA ASP A 430 6.88 -7.30 -9.59
C ASP A 430 7.16 -7.95 -10.95
N SER A 431 7.15 -9.28 -10.99
CA SER A 431 7.42 -10.06 -12.20
C SER A 431 6.26 -10.12 -13.20
N MET A 432 5.12 -9.50 -12.88
CA MET A 432 4.04 -9.26 -13.84
C MET A 432 4.45 -8.11 -14.78
N VAL A 433 5.39 -8.39 -15.67
CA VAL A 433 5.95 -7.41 -16.63
C VAL A 433 4.87 -6.91 -17.59
N ASP A 434 3.98 -7.81 -18.01
CA ASP A 434 2.77 -7.46 -18.73
C ASP A 434 1.77 -6.82 -17.75
N LYS A 435 1.89 -5.50 -17.64
CA LYS A 435 1.06 -4.66 -16.78
C LYS A 435 -0.39 -4.55 -17.24
N ASP A 436 -0.71 -5.03 -18.44
CA ASP A 436 -2.07 -5.03 -19.01
C ASP A 436 -2.83 -6.34 -18.73
N ALA A 437 -2.20 -7.29 -18.02
CA ALA A 437 -2.91 -8.44 -17.47
C ALA A 437 -4.12 -7.99 -16.65
N LYS A 438 -5.26 -8.66 -16.86
CA LYS A 438 -6.57 -8.17 -16.46
C LYS A 438 -6.84 -8.49 -14.99
N VAL A 439 -7.59 -7.61 -14.33
CA VAL A 439 -8.03 -7.74 -12.95
C VAL A 439 -9.54 -7.54 -12.90
N TYR A 440 -10.25 -8.35 -12.11
CA TYR A 440 -11.71 -8.31 -11.99
C TYR A 440 -12.22 -6.97 -11.42
N PHE A 441 -11.55 -6.46 -10.40
CA PHE A 441 -11.79 -5.17 -9.74
C PHE A 441 -13.26 -4.96 -9.32
N GLU A 442 -13.80 -5.86 -8.50
CA GLU A 442 -15.22 -5.86 -8.09
C GLU A 442 -16.16 -5.68 -9.30
N GLY A 443 -15.85 -6.35 -10.41
CA GLY A 443 -16.60 -6.32 -11.67
C GLY A 443 -16.37 -5.09 -12.56
N LYS A 444 -15.54 -4.12 -12.15
CA LYS A 444 -15.20 -2.94 -12.98
C LYS A 444 -14.30 -3.30 -14.16
N GLY A 445 -13.41 -4.27 -13.95
CA GLY A 445 -12.23 -4.45 -14.78
C GLY A 445 -11.13 -3.43 -14.46
N SER A 446 -9.88 -3.88 -14.41
CA SER A 446 -8.68 -3.05 -14.43
C SER A 446 -7.50 -3.87 -14.97
N THR A 447 -6.29 -3.33 -14.80
CA THR A 447 -5.05 -4.05 -15.09
C THR A 447 -4.18 -4.22 -13.84
N ILE A 448 -3.31 -5.22 -13.83
CA ILE A 448 -2.41 -5.45 -12.70
C ILE A 448 -1.42 -4.29 -12.51
N GLY A 449 -1.07 -3.57 -13.57
CA GLY A 449 -0.24 -2.37 -13.49
C GLY A 449 -0.81 -1.26 -12.60
N THR A 450 -2.14 -1.21 -12.46
CA THR A 450 -2.81 -0.27 -11.55
C THR A 450 -3.18 -0.88 -10.21
N MET A 451 -3.42 -2.20 -10.15
CA MET A 451 -3.98 -2.85 -8.96
C MET A 451 -2.97 -3.62 -8.12
N LYS A 452 -1.73 -3.84 -8.59
CA LYS A 452 -0.74 -4.64 -7.86
C LYS A 452 -0.55 -4.23 -6.39
N PRO A 453 -0.52 -2.94 -6.00
CA PRO A 453 -0.29 -2.61 -4.60
C PRO A 453 -1.47 -2.99 -3.69
N VAL A 454 -2.68 -3.02 -4.23
CA VAL A 454 -3.90 -3.41 -3.49
C VAL A 454 -3.89 -4.90 -3.16
N MET A 455 -3.33 -5.74 -4.04
CA MET A 455 -3.30 -7.19 -3.86
C MET A 455 -2.61 -7.60 -2.56
N SER A 456 -1.53 -6.89 -2.18
CA SER A 456 -0.84 -7.08 -0.89
C SER A 456 -1.75 -6.86 0.31
N ASN A 457 -2.50 -5.75 0.30
CA ASN A 457 -3.39 -5.41 1.41
C ASN A 457 -4.53 -6.43 1.51
N LEU A 458 -5.12 -6.82 0.37
CA LEU A 458 -6.18 -7.84 0.34
C LEU A 458 -5.68 -9.19 0.84
N MET A 459 -4.49 -9.64 0.44
CA MET A 459 -3.92 -10.90 0.92
C MET A 459 -3.77 -10.91 2.45
N CYS A 460 -3.36 -9.78 3.05
CA CYS A 460 -3.26 -9.63 4.49
C CYS A 460 -4.63 -9.55 5.18
N GLN A 461 -5.58 -8.83 4.59
CA GLN A 461 -6.97 -8.80 5.06
C GLN A 461 -7.53 -10.23 5.13
N LEU A 462 -7.40 -11.01 4.06
CA LEU A 462 -7.89 -12.38 3.99
C LEU A 462 -7.18 -13.32 4.98
N SER A 463 -5.90 -13.08 5.22
CA SER A 463 -5.14 -13.81 6.25
C SER A 463 -5.76 -13.61 7.64
N ASN A 464 -6.10 -12.36 7.97
CA ASN A 464 -6.71 -12.03 9.25
C ASN A 464 -8.15 -12.52 9.35
N GLU A 465 -8.97 -12.31 8.32
CA GLU A 465 -10.35 -12.83 8.26
C GLU A 465 -10.39 -14.35 8.40
N ALA A 466 -9.48 -15.09 7.75
CA ALA A 466 -9.41 -16.53 7.89
C ALA A 466 -9.13 -16.97 9.34
N ILE A 467 -8.25 -16.26 10.05
CA ILE A 467 -7.94 -16.51 11.46
C ILE A 467 -9.15 -16.19 12.33
N GLU A 468 -9.78 -15.03 12.16
CA GLU A 468 -10.94 -14.59 12.95
C GLU A 468 -12.16 -15.51 12.73
N GLU A 469 -12.40 -15.97 11.51
CA GLU A 469 -13.46 -16.92 11.18
C GLU A 469 -13.19 -18.32 11.77
N TYR A 470 -11.92 -18.73 11.84
CA TYR A 470 -11.53 -20.04 12.39
C TYR A 470 -11.47 -20.05 13.92
N ASP A 471 -11.05 -18.94 14.52
CA ASP A 471 -10.87 -18.75 15.95
C ASP A 471 -11.24 -17.31 16.36
N PRO A 472 -12.53 -17.05 16.67
CA PRO A 472 -13.02 -15.70 16.96
C PRO A 472 -12.44 -15.04 18.22
N ASN A 473 -11.76 -15.83 19.07
CA ASN A 473 -11.10 -15.32 20.27
C ASN A 473 -9.62 -15.01 20.02
N CYS A 474 -9.10 -15.33 18.84
CA CYS A 474 -7.74 -15.04 18.45
C CYS A 474 -7.65 -13.62 17.90
N ARG A 475 -6.60 -12.91 18.30
CA ARG A 475 -6.19 -11.68 17.63
C ARG A 475 -5.22 -12.05 16.52
N PRO A 476 -5.55 -11.82 15.23
CA PRO A 476 -4.69 -12.20 14.14
C PRO A 476 -3.37 -11.41 14.18
N PHE A 477 -2.32 -12.06 13.69
CA PHE A 477 -1.04 -11.42 13.40
C PHE A 477 -0.64 -11.74 11.97
N SER A 478 -0.49 -10.70 11.17
CA SER A 478 0.06 -10.84 9.83
C SER A 478 1.31 -9.98 9.69
N VAL A 479 2.28 -10.49 8.95
CA VAL A 479 3.48 -9.78 8.55
C VAL A 479 3.49 -9.71 7.02
N CYS A 480 3.81 -8.56 6.42
CA CYS A 480 3.80 -8.39 4.96
C CYS A 480 5.02 -7.64 4.42
N ARG A 481 5.58 -8.11 3.29
CA ARG A 481 6.76 -7.48 2.67
C ARG A 481 6.40 -6.19 1.98
N SER A 482 5.29 -6.25 1.25
CA SER A 482 4.74 -5.16 0.47
C SER A 482 3.51 -4.58 1.15
N GLY A 483 2.97 -3.53 0.57
CA GLY A 483 1.80 -2.86 1.10
C GLY A 483 1.52 -1.56 0.38
N HIS A 484 0.25 -1.19 0.44
CA HIS A 484 -0.27 0.10 0.01
C HIS A 484 -0.85 0.86 1.21
N ALA A 485 -1.18 2.14 1.03
CA ALA A 485 -1.87 2.94 2.04
C ALA A 485 -3.03 2.15 2.69
N GLY A 486 -3.04 2.05 4.02
CA GLY A 486 -4.00 1.23 4.77
C GLY A 486 -3.49 -0.16 5.18
N ILE A 487 -2.28 -0.57 4.79
CA ILE A 487 -1.69 -1.87 5.17
C ILE A 487 -1.61 -2.05 6.70
N GLN A 488 -1.48 -0.96 7.45
CA GLN A 488 -1.39 -0.97 8.91
C GLN A 488 -2.63 -1.55 9.60
N ARG A 489 -3.77 -1.59 8.91
CA ARG A 489 -4.99 -2.24 9.41
C ARG A 489 -4.86 -3.76 9.49
N TYR A 490 -3.89 -4.33 8.76
CA TYR A 490 -3.83 -5.77 8.55
C TYR A 490 -2.50 -6.37 8.98
N ALA A 491 -1.37 -5.68 8.75
CA ALA A 491 -0.07 -6.30 8.93
C ALA A 491 1.00 -5.36 9.49
N GLN A 492 1.93 -5.95 10.23
CA GLN A 492 3.26 -5.37 10.42
C GLN A 492 4.05 -5.52 9.13
N VAL A 493 4.86 -4.52 8.79
CA VAL A 493 5.74 -4.58 7.61
C VAL A 493 7.21 -4.46 8.01
N TRP A 494 8.12 -4.99 7.19
CA TRP A 494 9.57 -4.88 7.39
C TRP A 494 10.27 -4.31 6.15
N ALA A 495 11.53 -3.91 6.28
CA ALA A 495 12.30 -3.24 5.23
C ALA A 495 12.84 -4.18 4.13
N GLY A 496 12.19 -5.32 3.89
CA GLY A 496 12.58 -6.31 2.89
C GLY A 496 13.98 -6.91 3.07
N ASP A 497 14.50 -7.45 1.98
CA ASP A 497 15.72 -8.26 1.95
C ASP A 497 16.95 -7.36 1.81
N ASN A 498 17.38 -6.78 2.92
CA ASN A 498 18.55 -5.92 2.98
C ASN A 498 19.87 -6.68 3.20
N LEU A 499 21.01 -6.00 3.03
CA LEU A 499 22.33 -6.57 3.27
C LEU A 499 22.70 -6.54 4.76
N THR A 500 23.40 -7.56 5.24
CA THR A 500 24.08 -7.54 6.55
C THR A 500 25.27 -6.57 6.51
N HIS A 501 25.01 -5.28 6.71
CA HIS A 501 25.99 -4.21 6.53
C HIS A 501 25.73 -3.01 7.45
N TRP A 502 26.78 -2.28 7.85
CA TRP A 502 26.65 -1.12 8.74
C TRP A 502 25.84 0.02 8.13
N ASP A 503 25.96 0.25 6.82
CA ASP A 503 25.11 1.23 6.14
C ASP A 503 23.63 0.84 6.18
N THR A 504 23.31 -0.45 6.08
CA THR A 504 21.93 -0.94 6.24
C THR A 504 21.40 -0.57 7.61
N LEU A 505 22.15 -0.84 8.68
CA LEU A 505 21.73 -0.47 10.04
C LEU A 505 21.50 1.05 10.17
N LYS A 506 22.40 1.86 9.63
CA LYS A 506 22.29 3.33 9.69
C LYS A 506 21.06 3.86 8.96
N TYR A 507 20.91 3.53 7.67
CA TYR A 507 19.87 4.15 6.84
C TYR A 507 18.49 3.53 7.07
N ASN A 508 18.41 2.27 7.51
CA ASN A 508 17.11 1.67 7.83
C ASN A 508 16.40 2.40 8.97
N ILE A 509 17.09 3.09 9.88
CA ILE A 509 16.42 3.94 10.88
C ILE A 509 15.53 4.97 10.19
N ALA A 510 16.04 5.67 9.17
CA ALA A 510 15.28 6.65 8.41
C ALA A 510 14.17 5.99 7.57
N THR A 511 14.41 4.82 6.99
CA THR A 511 13.40 4.07 6.23
C THR A 511 12.24 3.59 7.12
N ILE A 512 12.52 3.02 8.29
CA ILE A 512 11.49 2.60 9.25
C ILE A 512 10.71 3.81 9.78
N LEU A 513 11.40 4.92 10.13
CA LEU A 513 10.72 6.15 10.54
C LEU A 513 9.84 6.74 9.43
N GLY A 514 10.30 6.69 8.17
CA GLY A 514 9.52 7.09 7.01
C GLY A 514 8.24 6.26 6.87
N MET A 515 8.33 4.95 7.04
CA MET A 515 7.16 4.07 7.05
C MET A 515 6.22 4.38 8.22
N ALA A 516 6.74 4.56 9.44
CA ALA A 516 5.93 4.85 10.63
C ALA A 516 5.19 6.20 10.56
N LEU A 517 5.68 7.15 9.76
CA LEU A 517 4.97 8.40 9.48
C LEU A 517 3.78 8.18 8.53
N CYS A 518 3.62 7.00 7.93
CA CYS A 518 2.66 6.68 6.88
C CYS A 518 1.64 5.60 7.28
N GLY A 519 1.27 5.55 8.56
CA GLY A 519 0.42 4.50 9.14
C GLY A 519 1.23 3.41 9.82
#